data_AF-A0A2V7CC94-F1
#
_entry.id   AF-A0A2V7CC94-F1
#
_cell.length_a   1.000
_cell.length_b   1.000
_cell.length_c   1.000
_cell.angle_alpha   90.00
_cell.angle_beta   90.00
_cell.angle_gamma   90.00
#
_symmetry.space_group_name_H-M   'P 1'
#
loop_
_entity.id
_entity.type
_entity.pdbx_description
1 polymer ?
#
loop_
_entity_poly.entity_id
_entity_poly.type
_entity_poly.pdbx_seq_one_letter_code
_entity_poly.pdbx_strand_id
1 'polypeptide(L)'
;MSVRLEYRAAEGKLERPALAAELLALKVRVIVAPITPAALAAKQTTKTIPIVFAFAGDPVGSGLVTSFARPGGNVTGLASLSRS
;
A
#
# COMPACT_ATOMS: atom_id res chain seq x y z
N MET A 1 -24.24 -0.83 -8.87
CA MET A 1 -23.11 -0.87 -7.92
C MET A 1 -22.23 0.34 -8.19
N SER A 2 -21.98 1.20 -7.20
CA SER A 2 -21.13 2.40 -7.34
C SER A 2 -19.84 2.22 -6.54
N VAL A 3 -18.73 2.73 -7.08
CA VAL A 3 -17.42 2.76 -6.42
C VAL A 3 -17.04 4.22 -6.23
N ARG A 4 -16.62 4.58 -5.01
CA ARG A 4 -16.07 5.90 -4.71
C ARG A 4 -14.56 5.81 -4.56
N LEU A 5 -13.86 6.78 -5.14
CA LEU A 5 -12.42 6.89 -5.08
C LEU A 5 -12.06 8.08 -4.20
N GLU A 6 -11.38 7.79 -3.10
CA GLU A 6 -10.80 8.80 -2.22
C GLU A 6 -9.29 8.83 -2.48
N TYR A 7 -8.73 10.02 -2.71
CA TYR A 7 -7.33 10.18 -3.10
C TYR A 7 -6.57 11.04 -2.09
N ARG A 8 -5.32 10.64 -1.82
CA ARG A 8 -4.36 11.38 -1.00
C ARG A 8 -2.99 11.33 -1.64
N ALA A 9 -2.31 12.47 -1.73
CA ALA A 9 -1.02 12.61 -2.38
C ALA A 9 0.05 13.10 -1.41
N ALA A 10 1.23 12.50 -1.52
CA ALA A 10 2.42 12.89 -0.77
C ALA A 10 2.98 14.27 -1.16
N GLU A 11 2.64 14.78 -2.35
CA GLU A 11 3.21 16.01 -2.93
C GLU A 11 4.75 16.00 -2.87
N GLY A 12 5.37 14.87 -3.22
CA GLY A 12 6.81 14.67 -3.18
C GLY A 12 7.39 14.27 -1.81
N LYS A 13 6.60 14.26 -0.73
CA LYS A 13 7.04 13.83 0.60
C LYS A 13 6.65 12.39 0.87
N LEU A 14 7.52 11.47 0.44
CA LEU A 14 7.26 10.02 0.34
C LEU A 14 6.86 9.34 1.66
N GLU A 15 7.30 9.88 2.80
CA GLU A 15 7.04 9.36 4.15
C GLU A 15 5.92 10.17 4.81
N ARG A 16 4.66 9.93 4.46
CA ARG A 16 3.50 10.59 5.08
C ARG A 16 2.45 9.59 5.60
N PRO A 17 2.68 8.99 6.78
CA PRO A 17 1.70 8.10 7.42
C PRO A 17 0.33 8.76 7.64
N ALA A 18 0.30 10.09 7.80
CA ALA A 18 -0.92 10.88 7.94
C ALA A 18 -1.91 10.67 6.79
N LEU A 19 -1.43 10.48 5.55
CA LEU A 19 -2.31 10.29 4.39
C LEU A 19 -3.10 8.98 4.44
N ALA A 20 -2.45 7.91 4.92
CA ALA A 20 -3.15 6.65 5.15
C ALA A 20 -4.17 6.79 6.29
N ALA A 21 -3.84 7.52 7.36
CA ALA A 21 -4.76 7.77 8.47
C ALA A 21 -5.99 8.57 8.03
N GLU A 22 -5.82 9.53 7.13
CA GLU A 22 -6.95 10.29 6.54
C GLU A 22 -7.88 9.37 5.73
N LEU A 23 -7.34 8.43 4.95
CA LEU A 23 -8.16 7.43 4.24
C LEU A 23 -8.91 6.50 5.21
N LEU A 24 -8.29 6.13 6.32
CA LEU A 24 -8.94 5.36 7.38
C LEU A 24 -10.14 6.11 7.98
N ALA A 25 -10.00 7.42 8.22
CA ALA A 25 -11.07 8.25 8.76
C ALA A 25 -12.29 8.31 7.83
N LEU A 26 -12.07 8.17 6.51
CA LEU A 26 -13.12 8.06 5.49
C LEU A 26 -13.73 6.65 5.39
N LYS A 27 -13.30 5.70 6.23
CA LYS A 27 -13.80 4.33 6.30
C LYS A 27 -13.72 3.60 4.95
N VAL A 28 -12.62 3.78 4.23
CA VAL A 28 -12.36 3.04 2.99
C VAL A 28 -12.28 1.53 3.25
N ARG A 29 -12.63 0.75 2.23
CA ARG A 29 -12.65 -0.73 2.30
C ARG A 29 -11.38 -1.37 1.75
N VAL A 30 -10.61 -0.62 0.95
CA VAL A 30 -9.31 -1.02 0.40
C VAL A 30 -8.45 0.24 0.24
N ILE A 31 -7.14 0.10 0.41
CA ILE A 31 -6.16 1.15 0.11
C ILE A 31 -5.34 0.69 -1.09
N VAL A 32 -5.24 1.54 -2.11
CA VAL A 32 -4.32 1.32 -3.23
C VAL A 32 -3.08 2.18 -3.03
N ALA A 33 -1.91 1.55 -2.95
CA ALA A 33 -0.64 2.21 -2.69
C ALA A 33 0.29 2.07 -3.92
N PRO A 34 0.52 3.14 -4.70
CA PRO A 34 1.19 3.01 -6.00
C PRO A 34 2.64 2.51 -5.91
N ILE A 35 3.39 2.93 -4.89
CA ILE A 35 4.83 2.71 -4.75
C ILE A 35 5.20 2.16 -3.36
N THR A 36 6.38 1.56 -3.24
CA THR A 36 6.85 0.92 -1.99
C THR A 36 6.72 1.81 -0.74
N PRO A 37 7.16 3.08 -0.73
CA PRO A 37 7.03 3.93 0.47
C PRO A 37 5.57 4.15 0.90
N ALA A 38 4.66 4.37 -0.06
CA ALA A 38 3.23 4.53 0.23
C ALA A 38 2.62 3.25 0.82
N ALA A 39 3.03 2.09 0.32
CA ALA A 39 2.55 0.80 0.80
C ALA A 39 3.07 0.47 2.21
N LEU A 40 4.33 0.83 2.50
CA LEU A 40 4.91 0.71 3.84
C LEU A 40 4.20 1.63 4.84
N ALA A 41 3.96 2.89 4.47
CA ALA A 41 3.21 3.83 5.30
C ALA A 41 1.80 3.30 5.61
N ALA A 42 1.06 2.82 4.60
CA ALA A 42 -0.24 2.20 4.80
C ALA A 42 -0.18 0.96 5.72
N LYS A 43 0.83 0.09 5.54
CA LYS A 43 1.04 -1.12 6.37
C LYS A 43 1.34 -0.78 7.83
N GLN A 44 1.98 0.35 8.10
CA GLN A 44 2.22 0.85 9.46
C GLN A 44 0.93 1.38 10.08
N THR A 45 0.06 2.01 9.29
CA THR A 45 -1.19 2.61 9.77
C THR A 45 -2.31 1.60 10.01
N THR A 46 -2.38 0.50 9.27
CA THR A 46 -3.44 -0.51 9.45
C THR A 46 -2.98 -1.94 9.21
N LYS A 47 -3.51 -2.86 10.03
CA LYS A 47 -3.33 -4.32 9.90
C LYS A 47 -4.59 -5.03 9.41
N THR A 48 -5.70 -4.31 9.24
CA THR A 48 -7.02 -4.92 8.98
C THR A 48 -7.62 -4.50 7.65
N ILE A 49 -7.40 -3.26 7.19
CA ILE A 49 -7.87 -2.82 5.87
C ILE A 49 -6.94 -3.40 4.81
N PRO A 50 -7.44 -4.10 3.77
CA PRO A 50 -6.59 -4.62 2.71
C PRO A 50 -5.83 -3.50 1.98
N ILE A 51 -4.54 -3.70 1.77
CA ILE A 51 -3.64 -2.80 1.05
C ILE A 51 -3.20 -3.51 -0.23
N VAL A 52 -3.43 -2.87 -1.38
CA VAL A 52 -3.01 -3.35 -2.70
C VAL A 52 -1.93 -2.42 -3.23
N PHE A 53 -0.72 -2.92 -3.43
CA PHE A 53 0.35 -2.16 -4.09
C PHE A 53 0.41 -2.43 -5.60
N ALA A 54 0.80 -1.42 -6.39
CA ALA A 54 0.81 -1.52 -7.85
C ALA A 54 2.22 -1.64 -8.46
N PHE A 55 3.21 -0.93 -7.92
CA PHE A 55 4.57 -0.87 -8.45
C PHE A 55 5.61 -0.95 -7.34
N ALA A 56 5.59 -2.04 -6.56
CA ALA A 56 6.64 -2.28 -5.58
C ALA A 56 7.88 -2.84 -6.27
N GLY A 57 9.06 -2.23 -6.06
CA GLY A 57 10.33 -2.71 -6.64
C GLY A 57 10.71 -4.08 -6.08
N ASP A 58 11.03 -4.14 -4.79
CA ASP A 58 11.27 -5.39 -4.06
C ASP A 58 10.36 -5.46 -2.82
N PRO A 59 9.13 -6.01 -2.94
CA PRO A 59 8.19 -6.06 -1.82
C PRO A 59 8.63 -7.06 -0.73
N VAL A 60 9.49 -8.03 -1.04
CA VAL A 60 10.00 -8.97 -0.04
C VAL A 60 11.18 -8.35 0.71
N GLY A 61 12.19 -7.86 -0.02
CA GLY A 61 13.38 -7.23 0.59
C GLY A 61 13.07 -5.94 1.36
N SER A 62 12.03 -5.19 0.97
CA SER A 62 11.55 -4.04 1.75
C SER A 62 10.73 -4.44 2.99
N GLY A 63 10.45 -5.73 3.19
CA GLY A 63 9.59 -6.21 4.27
C GLY A 63 8.11 -5.83 4.10
N LEU A 64 7.67 -5.41 2.90
CA LEU A 64 6.28 -5.09 2.61
C LEU A 64 5.40 -6.35 2.70
N VAL A 65 5.89 -7.47 2.17
CA VAL A 65 5.30 -8.81 2.27
C VAL A 65 6.35 -9.82 2.70
N THR A 66 5.96 -10.95 3.31
CA THR A 66 6.91 -11.99 3.72
C THR A 66 7.34 -12.90 2.56
N SER A 67 6.47 -13.09 1.56
CA SER A 67 6.77 -13.81 0.33
C SER A 67 5.76 -13.47 -0.76
N PHE A 68 6.07 -13.79 -2.02
CA PHE A 68 5.14 -13.61 -3.14
C PHE A 68 3.92 -14.53 -3.05
N ALA A 69 4.11 -15.81 -2.72
CA ALA A 69 3.03 -16.79 -2.66
C ALA A 69 2.13 -16.61 -1.43
N ARG A 70 2.70 -16.12 -0.32
CA ARG A 70 2.02 -15.92 0.96
C ARG A 70 2.50 -14.61 1.58
N PRO A 71 1.79 -13.49 1.35
CA PRO A 71 2.25 -12.17 1.81
C PRO A 71 2.33 -11.97 3.33
N GLY A 72 1.62 -12.79 4.12
CA GLY A 72 1.74 -12.83 5.58
C GLY A 72 0.95 -11.76 6.35
N GLY A 73 -0.01 -11.07 5.71
CA GLY A 73 -0.83 -10.04 6.37
C GLY A 73 -1.92 -9.50 5.44
N ASN A 74 -2.34 -8.25 5.68
CA ASN A 74 -3.35 -7.53 4.89
C ASN A 74 -2.81 -6.84 3.62
N VAL A 75 -1.59 -7.17 3.20
CA VAL A 75 -0.90 -6.50 2.09
C VAL A 75 -0.70 -7.47 0.94
N THR A 76 -1.03 -7.06 -0.29
CA THR A 76 -0.81 -7.82 -1.53
C THR A 76 -0.60 -6.86 -2.71
N GLY A 77 -0.25 -7.34 -3.89
CA GLY A 77 -0.11 -6.46 -5.05
C GLY A 77 0.77 -7.00 -6.17
N LEU A 78 1.18 -6.07 -7.04
CA LEU A 78 2.03 -6.30 -8.20
C LEU A 78 3.43 -5.73 -7.96
N ALA A 79 4.45 -6.56 -8.16
CA ALA A 79 5.83 -6.14 -8.13
C ALA A 79 6.30 -5.72 -9.53
N SER A 80 7.08 -4.65 -9.62
CA SER A 80 7.70 -4.18 -10.86
C SER A 80 9.14 -4.69 -10.93
N LEU A 81 9.29 -5.98 -11.24
CA LEU A 81 10.59 -6.62 -11.40
C LEU A 81 11.08 -6.47 -12.85
N SER A 82 12.22 -5.81 -13.07
CA SER A 82 12.92 -5.90 -14.35
C SER A 82 13.86 -7.10 -14.34
N ARG A 83 13.83 -7.92 -15.39
CA ARG A 83 14.92 -8.86 -15.68
C ARG A 83 16.03 -8.07 -16.37
N SER A 84 17.18 -7.99 -15.73
CA SER A 84 18.45 -7.59 -16.36
C SER A 84 18.96 -8.69 -17.28
#